data_AF-A0A3B0UNG9-F1
#
_entry.id   AF-A0A3B0UNG9-F1
#
_cell.length_a   1.000
_cell.length_b   1.000
_cell.length_c   1.000
_cell.angle_alpha   90.00
_cell.angle_beta   90.00
_cell.angle_gamma   90.00
#
_symmetry.space_group_name_H-M   'P 1'
#
loop_
_entity.id
_entity.type
_entity.pdbx_description
1 polymer ?
#
loop_
_entity_poly.entity_id
_entity_poly.type
_entity_poly.pdbx_seq_one_letter_code
_entity_poly.pdbx_strand_id
1 'polypeptide(L)'
;EEEKEDVNPVTAAIYTGVAYLITVLLLVFPYFLFSNAKIAMVVMLGMTLLIIATYNYYISVAKEVNFRKRFLTMALISLGVAAISFGIGFLAKTWLGISI
;
A
#
# COMPACT_ATOMS: atom_id res chain seq x y z
N GLU A 1 -33.46 -12.53 -8.43
CA GLU A 1 -32.05 -12.60 -8.83
C GLU A 1 -31.44 -11.23 -8.58
N GLU A 2 -30.31 -11.16 -7.89
CA GLU A 2 -29.59 -9.89 -7.71
C GLU A 2 -29.13 -9.40 -9.09
N GLU A 3 -29.56 -8.20 -9.48
CA GLU A 3 -29.09 -7.51 -10.69
C GLU A 3 -27.56 -7.42 -10.65
N LYS A 4 -26.89 -8.23 -11.47
CA LYS A 4 -25.48 -7.97 -11.81
C LYS A 4 -25.49 -6.71 -12.68
N GLU A 5 -25.20 -5.55 -12.09
CA GLU A 5 -24.79 -4.40 -12.88
C GLU A 5 -23.69 -4.86 -13.85
N ASP A 6 -23.94 -4.74 -15.15
CA ASP A 6 -22.94 -4.96 -16.19
C ASP A 6 -21.85 -3.88 -16.07
N VAL A 7 -20.93 -4.08 -15.12
CA VAL A 7 -19.79 -3.19 -14.92
C VAL A 7 -18.94 -3.27 -16.18
N ASN A 8 -18.91 -2.18 -16.94
CA ASN A 8 -18.10 -2.10 -18.16
C ASN A 8 -16.63 -2.40 -17.81
N PRO A 9 -16.01 -3.42 -18.44
CA PRO A 9 -14.67 -3.87 -18.09
C PRO A 9 -13.61 -2.79 -18.30
N VAL A 10 -13.79 -1.92 -19.30
CA VAL A 10 -12.88 -0.79 -19.55
C VAL A 10 -12.96 0.21 -18.41
N THR A 11 -14.17 0.50 -17.94
CA THR A 11 -14.41 1.39 -16.81
C THR A 11 -13.76 0.83 -15.53
N ALA A 12 -13.92 -0.47 -15.24
CA ALA A 12 -13.27 -1.12 -14.10
C ALA A 12 -11.73 -1.08 -14.18
N ALA A 13 -11.17 -1.31 -15.36
CA ALA A 13 -9.72 -1.23 -15.60
C ALA A 13 -9.17 0.19 -15.40
N ILE A 14 -9.90 1.22 -15.85
CA ILE A 14 -9.49 2.62 -15.65
C ILE A 14 -9.55 2.98 -14.16
N TYR A 15 -10.63 2.65 -13.46
CA TYR A 15 -10.75 2.96 -12.03
C TYR A 15 -9.64 2.30 -11.21
N THR A 16 -9.37 1.01 -11.44
CA THR A 16 -8.29 0.29 -10.76
C THR A 16 -6.91 0.84 -11.12
N GLY A 17 -6.66 1.12 -12.40
CA GLY A 17 -5.39 1.70 -12.86
C GLY A 17 -5.11 3.07 -12.26
N VAL A 18 -6.09 3.98 -12.30
CA VAL A 18 -5.95 5.33 -11.72
C VAL A 18 -5.77 5.26 -10.20
N ALA A 19 -6.52 4.41 -9.51
CA ALA A 19 -6.36 4.21 -8.07
C ALA A 19 -4.94 3.76 -7.71
N TYR A 20 -4.34 2.85 -8.49
CA TYR A 20 -2.97 2.40 -8.28
C TYR A 20 -1.95 3.51 -8.54
N LEU A 21 -2.12 4.28 -9.62
CA LEU A 21 -1.22 5.41 -9.92
C LEU A 21 -1.24 6.45 -8.79
N ILE A 22 -2.43 6.84 -8.33
CA ILE A 22 -2.57 7.79 -7.22
C ILE A 22 -1.90 7.25 -5.96
N THR A 23 -2.12 5.97 -5.64
CA THR A 23 -1.52 5.33 -4.46
C THR A 23 0.00 5.33 -4.54
N VAL A 24 0.56 4.94 -5.69
CA VAL A 24 2.02 4.95 -5.91
C VAL A 24 2.57 6.37 -5.78
N LEU A 25 1.93 7.37 -6.40
CA LEU A 25 2.36 8.76 -6.29
C LEU A 25 2.39 9.23 -4.84
N LEU A 26 1.35 8.92 -4.05
CA LEU A 26 1.32 9.25 -2.62
C LEU A 26 2.44 8.56 -1.83
N LEU A 27 2.76 7.30 -2.14
CA LEU A 27 3.81 6.56 -1.43
C LEU A 27 5.22 7.01 -1.82
N VAL A 28 5.43 7.46 -3.06
CA VAL A 28 6.73 7.97 -3.52
C VAL A 28 6.92 9.44 -3.10
N PHE A 29 5.83 10.19 -2.90
CA PHE A 29 5.86 11.61 -2.54
C PHE A 29 6.82 11.98 -1.39
N PRO A 30 6.89 11.25 -0.26
CA PRO A 30 7.85 11.54 0.82
C PRO A 30 9.32 11.55 0.37
N TYR A 31 9.69 10.75 -0.64
CA TYR A 31 11.06 10.70 -1.16
C TYR A 31 11.45 11.96 -1.95
N PHE A 32 10.47 12.73 -2.44
CA PHE A 32 10.73 14.03 -3.05
C PHE A 32 10.84 15.14 -2.01
N LEU A 33 10.26 14.96 -0.82
CA LEU A 33 10.22 15.98 0.23
C LEU A 33 11.43 15.90 1.18
N PHE A 34 11.89 14.69 1.52
CA PHE A 34 12.96 14.48 2.49
C PHE A 34 14.27 14.08 1.79
N SER A 35 15.35 14.82 2.04
CA SER A 35 16.69 14.45 1.55
C SER A 35 17.24 13.20 2.23
N ASN A 36 16.75 12.86 3.42
CA ASN A 36 17.15 11.65 4.13
C ASN A 36 16.23 10.48 3.78
N ALA A 37 16.76 9.54 3.01
CA ALA A 37 16.05 8.34 2.57
C ALA A 37 15.46 7.50 3.72
N LYS A 38 16.10 7.48 4.90
CA LYS A 38 15.60 6.74 6.07
C LYS A 38 14.33 7.38 6.63
N ILE A 39 14.29 8.72 6.69
CA ILE A 39 13.11 9.46 7.15
C ILE A 39 11.98 9.30 6.13
N ALA A 40 12.27 9.44 4.84
CA ALA A 40 11.29 9.22 3.77
C ALA A 40 10.66 7.83 3.85
N MET A 41 11.45 6.79 4.10
CA MET A 41 10.97 5.41 4.25
C MET A 41 10.01 5.25 5.44
N VAL A 42 10.35 5.81 6.61
CA VAL A 42 9.47 5.74 7.80
C VAL A 42 8.14 6.45 7.52
N VAL A 43 8.19 7.63 6.89
CA VAL A 43 6.99 8.37 6.52
C VAL A 43 6.15 7.59 5.50
N MET A 44 6.77 6.99 4.49
CA MET A 44 6.08 6.17 3.49
C MET A 44 5.38 4.95 4.12
N LEU A 45 6.04 4.26 5.06
CA LEU A 45 5.41 3.17 5.81
C LEU A 45 4.23 3.66 6.66
N GLY A 46 4.37 4.82 7.30
CA GLY A 46 3.27 5.47 8.03
C GLY A 46 2.09 5.81 7.12
N MET A 47 2.34 6.36 5.94
CA MET A 47 1.30 6.63 4.93
C MET A 47 0.62 5.36 4.45
N THR A 48 1.38 4.29 4.23
CA THR A 48 0.83 2.97 3.85
C THR A 48 -0.16 2.47 4.92
N LEU A 49 0.22 2.53 6.20
CA LEU A 49 -0.66 2.15 7.30
C LEU A 49 -1.90 3.06 7.40
N LEU A 50 -1.75 4.36 7.14
CA LEU A 50 -2.86 5.31 7.13
C LEU A 50 -3.86 5.01 6.01
N ILE A 51 -3.37 4.68 4.80
CA ILE A 51 -4.21 4.26 3.67
C ILE A 51 -4.98 2.99 4.04
N ILE A 52 -4.30 1.97 4.58
CA ILE A 52 -4.92 0.71 5.02
C ILE A 52 -5.96 0.98 6.13
N ALA A 53 -5.66 1.86 7.09
CA ALA A 53 -6.59 2.23 8.15
C ALA A 53 -7.83 2.94 7.58
N THR A 54 -7.64 3.94 6.73
CA THR A 54 -8.75 4.70 6.13
C THR A 54 -9.65 3.80 5.30
N TYR A 55 -9.07 2.93 4.47
CA TYR A 55 -9.83 1.99 3.65
C TYR A 55 -10.60 0.96 4.49
N ASN A 56 -9.96 0.40 5.52
CA ASN A 56 -10.63 -0.54 6.42
C ASN A 56 -11.70 0.14 7.26
N TYR A 57 -11.50 1.38 7.68
CA TYR A 57 -12.50 2.15 8.41
C TYR A 57 -13.72 2.41 7.53
N TYR A 58 -13.52 2.86 6.29
CA TYR A 58 -14.60 3.04 5.32
C TYR A 58 -15.42 1.76 5.13
N ILE A 59 -14.76 0.61 4.91
CA ILE A 59 -15.50 -0.65 4.77
C ILE A 59 -16.16 -1.09 6.07
N SER A 60 -15.52 -0.86 7.22
CA SER A 60 -16.10 -1.20 8.53
C SER A 60 -17.40 -0.45 8.77
N VAL A 61 -17.44 0.83 8.41
CA VAL A 61 -18.65 1.68 8.49
C VAL A 61 -19.67 1.25 7.44
N ALA A 62 -19.27 1.03 6.19
CA ALA A 62 -20.20 0.72 5.11
C ALA A 62 -20.77 -0.71 5.13
N LYS A 63 -20.04 -1.67 5.71
CA LYS A 63 -20.39 -3.10 5.69
C LYS A 63 -20.52 -3.73 7.07
N GLU A 64 -20.51 -2.92 8.14
CA GLU A 64 -20.60 -3.35 9.56
C GLU A 64 -19.59 -4.45 9.96
N VAL A 65 -18.44 -4.51 9.27
CA VAL A 65 -17.39 -5.49 9.56
C VAL A 65 -16.42 -4.98 10.62
N ASN A 66 -15.78 -5.89 11.36
CA ASN A 66 -14.81 -5.54 12.40
C ASN A 66 -13.54 -4.85 11.84
N PHE A 67 -13.42 -3.54 12.05
CA PHE A 67 -12.26 -2.72 11.64
C PHE A 67 -10.92 -3.32 12.12
N ARG A 68 -10.78 -3.56 13.43
CA ARG A 68 -9.51 -3.95 14.05
C ARG A 68 -8.96 -5.24 13.46
N LYS A 69 -9.82 -6.23 13.23
CA LYS A 69 -9.42 -7.53 12.67
C LYS A 69 -8.88 -7.36 11.25
N ARG A 70 -9.60 -6.64 10.38
CA ARG A 70 -9.19 -6.45 8.98
C ARG A 70 -7.96 -5.55 8.86
N PHE A 71 -7.90 -4.47 9.65
CA PHE A 71 -6.74 -3.59 9.71
C PHE A 71 -5.48 -4.37 10.11
N LEU A 72 -5.52 -5.14 11.21
CA LEU A 72 -4.37 -5.92 11.65
C LEU A 72 -3.95 -6.96 10.62
N THR A 73 -4.88 -7.69 10.01
CA THR A 73 -4.56 -8.66 8.96
C THR A 73 -3.87 -7.99 7.78
N MET A 74 -4.42 -6.89 7.26
CA MET A 74 -3.85 -6.20 6.10
C MET A 74 -2.52 -5.50 6.43
N ALA A 75 -2.40 -4.89 7.61
CA ALA A 75 -1.16 -4.26 8.06
C ALA A 75 -0.04 -5.30 8.25
N LEU A 76 -0.34 -6.46 8.85
CA LEU A 76 0.63 -7.56 9.01
C LEU A 76 1.09 -8.10 7.65
N ILE A 77 0.17 -8.30 6.70
CA ILE A 77 0.54 -8.73 5.34
C ILE A 77 1.44 -7.68 4.67
N SER A 78 1.03 -6.41 4.70
CA SER A 78 1.78 -5.33 4.04
C SER A 78 3.17 -5.14 4.65
N LEU A 79 3.28 -5.07 5.98
CA LEU A 79 4.55 -4.96 6.69
C LEU A 79 5.41 -6.22 6.52
N GLY A 80 4.79 -7.40 6.49
CA GLY A 80 5.48 -8.67 6.24
C GLY A 80 6.09 -8.72 4.84
N VAL A 81 5.32 -8.35 3.81
CA VAL A 81 5.82 -8.23 2.44
C VAL A 81 6.92 -7.18 2.37
N ALA A 82 6.75 -6.01 2.99
CA ALA A 82 7.78 -4.97 3.01
C ALA A 82 9.09 -5.44 3.66
N ALA A 83 9.01 -6.17 4.78
CA ALA A 83 10.18 -6.72 5.46
C ALA A 83 10.91 -7.76 4.58
N ILE A 84 10.16 -8.66 3.93
CA ILE A 84 10.72 -9.65 3.01
C ILE A 84 11.36 -8.96 1.79
N SER A 85 10.67 -8.02 1.16
CA SER A 85 11.18 -7.26 0.01
C SER A 85 12.45 -6.48 0.36
N PHE A 86 12.48 -5.84 1.54
CA PHE A 86 13.68 -5.15 2.02
C PHE A 86 14.82 -6.13 2.29
N GLY A 87 14.53 -7.30 2.88
CA GLY A 87 15.50 -8.37 3.07
C GLY A 87 16.11 -8.83 1.75
N ILE A 88 15.29 -9.14 0.75
CA ILE A 88 15.74 -9.52 -0.60
C ILE A 88 16.60 -8.41 -1.21
N GLY A 89 16.17 -7.14 -1.12
CA GLY A 89 16.94 -6.00 -1.59
C GLY A 89 18.31 -5.88 -0.90
N PHE A 90 18.37 -6.15 0.40
CA PHE A 90 19.63 -6.14 1.17
C PHE A 90 20.57 -7.29 0.77
N LEU A 91 20.04 -8.50 0.58
CA LEU A 91 20.84 -9.63 0.08
C LEU A 91 21.38 -9.34 -1.33
N ALA A 92 20.52 -8.84 -2.23
CA ALA A 92 20.91 -8.45 -3.58
C ALA A 92 22.00 -7.37 -3.56
N LYS A 93 21.89 -6.37 -2.67
CA LYS A 93 22.93 -5.34 -2.48
C LYS A 93 24.27 -5.96 -2.09
N THR A 94 24.27 -6.92 -1.16
CA THR A 94 25.49 -7.57 -0.66
C THR A 94 26.15 -8.40 -1.77
N TRP A 95 25.36 -9.09 -2.58
CA TRP A 95 25.86 -9.90 -3.71
C TRP A 95 26.37 -9.06 -4.88
N LEU A 96 25.73 -7.93 -5.18
CA LEU A 96 26.13 -7.03 -6.26
C LEU A 96 27.29 -6.10 -5.89
N GLY A 97 27.77 -6.12 -4.63
CA GLY A 97 28.89 -5.29 -4.18
C GLY A 97 28.62 -3.79 -4.18
N ILE A 98 27.35 -3.37 -4.27
CA ILE A 98 26.98 -1.95 -4.29
C ILE A 98 27.00 -1.43 -2.85
N SER A 99 28.13 -0.84 -2.44
CA SER A 99 28.18 0.01 -1.25
C SER A 99 27.53 1.36 -1.57
N ILE A 100 26.58 1.80 -0.73
CA ILE A 100 26.08 3.18 -0.76
C ILE A 100 27.09 4.08 -0.07
#